data_AF-A0A4U3LZ39-F1
#
_entry.id   AF-A0A4U3LZ39-F1
#
_cell.length_a   1.000
_cell.length_b   1.000
_cell.length_c   1.000
_cell.angle_alpha   90.00
_cell.angle_beta   90.00
_cell.angle_gamma   90.00
#
_symmetry.space_group_name_H-M   'P 1'
#
loop_
_entity.id
_entity.type
_entity.pdbx_description
1 polymer ?
#
loop_
_entity_poly.entity_id
_entity_poly.type
_entity_poly.pdbx_seq_one_letter_code
_entity_poly.pdbx_strand_id
1 'polypeptide(L)'
;MKAIVTLFCRGSGTPLDRWTVLREFQKITKRAGLGDDWTPRELRHSFVSILSAHDVRLEDISGLVGHGSTHVTETVYRHEIRPALTKGAEAMDKIFKKRTTSA
;
A
#
# COMPACT_ATOMS: atom_id res chain seq x y z
N MET A 1 29.12 -16.81 -12.99
CA MET A 1 28.11 -16.97 -11.92
C MET A 1 27.97 -15.64 -11.19
N LYS A 2 26.81 -14.99 -11.21
CA LYS A 2 26.55 -13.82 -10.34
C LYS A 2 26.24 -14.34 -8.94
N ALA A 3 27.03 -13.95 -7.94
CA ALA A 3 26.68 -14.19 -6.55
C ALA A 3 25.41 -13.41 -6.23
N ILE A 4 24.31 -14.11 -5.96
CA ILE A 4 23.11 -13.49 -5.38
C ILE A 4 23.46 -13.20 -3.93
N VAL A 5 23.84 -11.96 -3.63
CA VAL A 5 23.97 -11.49 -2.25
C VAL A 5 22.58 -11.42 -1.67
N THR A 6 22.30 -12.25 -0.66
CA THR A 6 21.04 -12.17 0.07
C THR A 6 21.20 -11.13 1.17
N LEU A 7 20.39 -10.07 1.14
CA LEU A 7 20.46 -8.97 2.11
C LEU A 7 19.88 -9.37 3.49
N PHE A 8 18.88 -10.24 3.49
CA PHE A 8 18.19 -10.71 4.70
C PHE A 8 18.66 -12.10 5.08
N CYS A 9 19.71 -12.14 5.92
CA CYS A 9 20.32 -13.38 6.39
C CYS A 9 20.41 -13.42 7.91
N ARG A 10 20.56 -14.64 8.42
CA ARG A 10 21.10 -14.85 9.77
C ARG A 10 22.56 -14.40 9.83
N GLY A 11 23.10 -14.26 11.04
CA GLY A 11 24.54 -13.96 11.23
C GLY A 11 25.50 -14.96 10.57
N SER A 12 25.02 -16.17 10.24
CA SER A 12 25.76 -17.19 9.48
C SER A 12 25.76 -16.98 7.96
N GLY A 13 25.10 -15.93 7.43
CA GLY A 13 24.96 -15.68 5.99
C GLY A 13 23.84 -16.50 5.31
N THR A 14 23.15 -17.37 6.04
CA THR A 14 22.01 -18.14 5.53
C THR A 14 20.78 -17.24 5.33
N PRO A 15 20.11 -17.28 4.16
CA PRO A 15 18.87 -16.55 3.92
C PRO A 15 17.82 -16.80 5.00
N LEU A 16 17.08 -15.77 5.40
CA LEU A 16 15.92 -15.92 6.28
C LEU A 16 14.77 -16.57 5.50
N ASP A 17 14.21 -17.64 6.06
CA ASP A 17 12.99 -18.26 5.54
C ASP A 17 11.73 -17.54 6.07
N ARG A 18 10.59 -17.81 5.41
CA ARG A 18 9.31 -17.16 5.74
C ARG A 18 8.86 -17.35 7.19
N TRP A 19 9.15 -18.50 7.81
CA TRP A 19 8.71 -18.83 9.16
C TRP A 19 9.57 -18.13 10.20
N THR A 20 10.87 -18.04 9.94
CA THR A 20 11.78 -17.24 10.77
C THR A 20 11.35 -15.77 10.77
N VAL A 21 11.08 -15.20 9.60
CA VAL A 21 10.60 -13.81 9.49
C VAL A 21 9.27 -13.62 10.23
N LEU A 22 8.30 -14.52 10.05
CA LEU A 22 7.01 -14.45 10.73
C LEU A 22 7.16 -14.51 12.25
N ARG A 23 7.98 -15.44 12.76
CA ARG A 23 8.21 -15.61 14.19
C ARG A 23 8.84 -14.36 14.83
N GLU A 24 9.87 -13.80 14.20
CA GLU A 24 10.51 -12.60 14.71
C GLU A 24 9.57 -11.39 14.65
N PHE A 25 8.75 -11.29 13.60
CA PHE A 25 7.72 -10.26 13.48
C PHE A 25 6.66 -10.37 14.59
N GLN A 26 6.14 -11.56 14.86
CA GLN A 26 5.14 -11.78 15.92
C GLN A 26 5.66 -11.41 17.31
N LYS A 27 6.95 -11.61 17.59
CA LYS A 27 7.55 -11.13 18.85
C LYS A 27 7.45 -9.60 18.98
N ILE A 28 7.63 -8.88 17.88
CA ILE A 28 7.53 -7.42 17.85
C ILE A 28 6.06 -7.00 18.05
N THR A 29 5.12 -7.60 17.32
CA THR A 29 3.70 -7.23 17.41
C THR A 29 3.10 -7.54 18.78
N LYS A 30 3.50 -8.66 19.39
CA LYS A 30 3.12 -9.01 20.78
C LYS A 30 3.63 -7.97 21.77
N ARG A 31 4.90 -7.58 21.66
CA ARG A 31 5.49 -6.51 22.51
C ARG A 31 4.84 -5.15 22.30
N ALA A 32 4.34 -4.88 21.10
CA ALA A 32 3.61 -3.67 20.76
C ALA A 32 2.11 -3.71 21.16
N GLY A 33 1.61 -4.83 21.72
CA GLY A 33 0.21 -4.96 22.11
C GLY A 33 -0.77 -5.19 20.95
N LEU A 34 -0.27 -5.56 19.76
CA LEU A 34 -1.09 -5.78 18.56
C LEU A 34 -1.67 -7.20 18.48
N GLY A 35 -1.18 -8.12 19.32
CA GLY A 35 -1.59 -9.53 19.36
C GLY A 35 -0.67 -10.47 18.56
N ASP A 36 -1.10 -11.73 18.47
CA ASP A 36 -0.32 -12.84 17.93
C ASP A 36 -0.68 -13.18 16.45
N ASP A 37 -1.79 -12.65 15.93
CA ASP A 37 -2.31 -12.96 14.60
C ASP A 37 -1.74 -12.08 13.47
N TRP A 38 -0.96 -11.05 13.84
CA TRP A 38 -0.33 -10.16 12.89
C TRP A 38 0.74 -10.88 12.07
N THR A 39 0.68 -10.68 10.76
CA THR A 39 1.69 -11.20 9.82
C THR A 39 2.37 -10.06 9.08
N PRO A 40 3.58 -10.27 8.50
CA PRO A 40 4.25 -9.23 7.71
C PRO A 40 3.42 -8.67 6.54
N ARG A 41 2.38 -9.39 6.10
CA ARG A 41 1.40 -8.91 5.11
C ARG A 41 0.71 -7.62 5.57
N GLU A 42 0.44 -7.46 6.86
CA GLU A 42 -0.23 -6.29 7.41
C GLU A 42 0.60 -5.00 7.25
N LEU A 43 1.93 -5.12 7.14
CA LEU A 43 2.78 -3.97 6.81
C LEU A 43 2.52 -3.47 5.38
N ARG A 44 2.30 -4.39 4.43
CA ARG A 44 1.94 -4.04 3.05
C ARG A 44 0.58 -3.37 2.98
N HIS A 45 -0.39 -3.85 3.77
CA HIS A 45 -1.69 -3.20 3.89
C HIS A 45 -1.56 -1.80 4.51
N SER A 46 -0.82 -1.69 5.61
CA SER A 46 -0.55 -0.40 6.27
C SER A 46 0.09 0.61 5.32
N PHE A 47 1.08 0.19 4.52
CA PHE A 47 1.73 1.02 3.51
C PHE A 47 0.73 1.60 2.50
N VAL A 48 -0.15 0.77 1.95
CA VAL A 48 -1.15 1.23 0.99
C VAL A 48 -2.17 2.14 1.66
N SER A 49 -2.66 1.80 2.86
CA SER A 49 -3.61 2.63 3.60
C SER A 49 -3.05 4.02 3.89
N ILE A 50 -1.78 4.12 4.32
CA ILE A 50 -1.12 5.41 4.57
C ILE A 50 -1.04 6.24 3.28
N LEU A 51 -0.54 5.67 2.18
CA LEU A 51 -0.44 6.41 0.92
C LEU A 51 -1.80 6.85 0.38
N SER A 52 -2.82 5.99 0.53
CA SER A 52 -4.18 6.32 0.13
C SER A 52 -4.77 7.48 0.96
N ALA A 53 -4.53 7.49 2.28
CA ALA A 53 -4.96 8.58 3.16
C ALA A 53 -4.25 9.92 2.87
N HIS A 54 -3.13 9.88 2.15
CA HIS A 54 -2.38 11.06 1.69
C HIS A 54 -2.63 11.40 0.21
N ASP A 55 -3.79 11.00 -0.34
CA ASP A 55 -4.24 11.33 -1.70
C ASP A 55 -3.27 10.86 -2.82
N VAL A 56 -2.39 9.90 -2.55
CA VAL A 56 -1.55 9.31 -3.61
C VAL A 56 -2.44 8.49 -4.53
N ARG A 57 -2.27 8.66 -5.84
CA ARG A 57 -3.10 7.97 -6.83
C ARG A 57 -2.89 6.47 -6.76
N LEU A 58 -3.98 5.72 -6.95
CA LEU A 58 -3.97 4.28 -6.77
C LEU A 58 -3.08 3.56 -7.79
N GLU A 59 -2.94 4.10 -9.00
CA GLU A 59 -2.08 3.56 -10.04
C GLU A 59 -0.61 3.65 -9.62
N ASP A 60 -0.22 4.77 -9.01
CA ASP A 60 1.13 4.99 -8.49
C ASP A 60 1.41 4.03 -7.32
N ILE A 61 0.46 3.89 -6.39
CA ILE A 61 0.58 2.93 -5.28
C ILE A 61 0.67 1.49 -5.80
N SER A 62 -0.16 1.14 -6.79
CA SER A 62 -0.17 -0.19 -7.42
C SER A 62 1.18 -0.53 -8.06
N GLY A 63 1.82 0.46 -8.70
CA GLY A 63 3.18 0.35 -9.21
C GLY A 63 4.20 0.11 -8.10
N LEU A 64 4.14 0.88 -7.00
CA LEU A 64 5.07 0.76 -5.87
C LEU A 64 5.03 -0.61 -5.18
N VAL A 65 3.83 -1.20 -5.06
CA VAL A 65 3.69 -2.53 -4.44
C VAL A 65 3.93 -3.68 -5.43
N GLY A 66 4.16 -3.39 -6.71
CA GLY A 66 4.43 -4.38 -7.74
C GLY A 66 3.21 -5.24 -8.12
N HIS A 67 2.00 -4.68 -8.04
CA HIS A 67 0.83 -5.38 -8.58
C HIS A 67 0.85 -5.33 -10.12
N GLY A 68 0.65 -6.49 -10.76
CA GLY A 68 0.52 -6.60 -12.21
C GLY A 68 -0.79 -6.02 -12.76
N SER A 69 -1.78 -5.72 -11.91
CA SER A 69 -2.98 -4.96 -12.25
C SER A 69 -3.52 -4.18 -11.05
N THR A 70 -4.22 -3.08 -11.30
CA THR A 70 -4.85 -2.21 -10.28
C THR A 70 -6.07 -2.85 -9.60
N HIS A 71 -6.57 -3.97 -10.11
CA HIS A 71 -7.85 -4.58 -9.70
C HIS A 71 -7.85 -5.08 -8.24
N VAL A 72 -6.69 -5.54 -7.75
CA VAL A 72 -6.52 -5.96 -6.34
C VAL A 72 -6.51 -4.74 -5.40
N THR A 73 -6.08 -3.57 -5.89
CA THR A 73 -5.97 -2.35 -5.09
C THR A 73 -7.32 -1.61 -5.05
N GLU A 74 -8.12 -1.59 -6.12
CA GLU A 74 -9.44 -0.93 -6.10
C GLU A 74 -10.44 -1.59 -5.13
N THR A 75 -10.41 -2.92 -5.06
CA THR A 75 -11.41 -3.69 -4.29
C THR A 75 -11.18 -3.57 -2.77
N VAL A 76 -9.91 -3.48 -2.34
CA VAL A 76 -9.53 -3.43 -0.92
C VAL A 76 -9.60 -2.01 -0.35
N TYR A 77 -9.39 -0.96 -1.15
CA TYR A 77 -9.24 0.42 -0.66
C TYR A 77 -10.38 1.38 -1.07
N ARG A 78 -11.54 0.84 -1.45
CA ARG A 78 -12.73 1.56 -1.92
C ARG A 78 -13.23 2.69 -0.99
N HIS A 79 -12.87 2.69 0.30
CA HIS A 79 -13.28 3.72 1.24
C HIS A 79 -12.63 5.10 0.95
N GLU A 80 -11.36 5.10 0.55
CA GLU A 80 -10.58 6.32 0.23
C GLU A 80 -10.79 6.79 -1.23
N ILE A 81 -11.37 5.96 -2.08
CA ILE A 81 -11.73 6.29 -3.47
C ILE A 81 -12.89 7.29 -3.52
N ARG A 82 -13.82 7.25 -2.54
CA ARG A 82 -14.96 8.18 -2.48
C ARG A 82 -14.50 9.65 -2.45
N PRO A 83 -13.57 10.06 -1.57
CA PRO A 83 -12.98 11.41 -1.60
C PRO A 83 -12.39 11.80 -2.97
N ALA A 84 -11.63 10.91 -3.62
CA ALA A 84 -11.00 11.18 -4.90
C ALA A 84 -12.01 11.35 -6.05
N LEU A 85 -13.07 10.52 -6.08
CA LEU A 85 -14.16 10.65 -7.05
C LEU A 85 -14.94 11.96 -6.88
N THR A 86 -15.20 12.36 -5.64
CA THR A 86 -15.83 13.65 -5.34
C THR A 86 -14.96 14.81 -5.81
N LYS A 87 -13.64 14.79 -5.54
CA LYS A 87 -12.70 15.80 -6.05
C LYS A 87 -12.69 15.86 -7.59
N GLY A 88 -12.77 14.71 -8.26
CA GLY A 88 -12.87 14.64 -9.73
C GLY A 88 -14.15 15.27 -10.27
N ALA A 89 -15.30 15.00 -9.64
CA ALA A 89 -16.56 15.64 -9.99
C ALA A 89 -16.51 17.16 -9.78
N GLU A 90 -15.98 17.65 -8.65
CA GLU A 90 -15.80 19.08 -8.39
C GLU A 90 -14.85 19.76 -9.38
N ALA A 91 -13.76 19.07 -9.77
CA ALA A 91 -12.85 19.57 -10.79
C ALA A 91 -13.58 19.71 -12.14
N MET A 92 -14.43 18.74 -12.48
CA MET A 92 -15.22 18.86 -13.70
C MET A 92 -16.23 19.99 -13.65
N ASP A 93 -16.93 20.15 -12.53
CA ASP A 93 -17.84 21.28 -12.34
C ASP A 93 -17.10 22.61 -12.55
N LYS A 94 -15.89 22.79 -11.99
CA LYS A 94 -15.07 23.99 -12.18
C LYS A 94 -14.67 24.22 -13.64
N ILE A 95 -14.28 23.16 -14.36
CA ILE A 95 -13.87 23.23 -15.77
C ILE A 95 -15.05 23.65 -16.66
N PHE A 96 -16.25 23.17 -16.37
CA PHE A 96 -17.44 23.46 -17.16
C PHE A 96 -18.18 24.74 -16.72
N LYS A 97 -18.06 25.19 -15.45
CA LYS A 97 -18.66 26.46 -14.96
C LYS A 97 -18.08 27.71 -15.62
N LYS A 98 -16.80 27.67 -16.04
CA LYS A 98 -16.16 28.80 -16.76
C LYS A 98 -16.70 29.03 -18.17
N ARG A 99 -17.48 28.09 -18.74
CA ARG A 99 -17.97 28.15 -20.12
C ARG A 99 -19.42 28.63 -20.27
N THR A 100 -20.12 28.96 -19.17
CA THR A 100 -21.55 29.32 -19.22
C THR A 100 -21.84 30.82 -19.08
N THR A 101 -20.82 31.67 -18.93
CA THR A 101 -20.99 33.14 -18.96
C THR A 101 -20.52 33.71 -20.31
N SER A 102 -21.37 33.56 -21.31
CA SER A 102 -21.42 34.45 -22.47
C SER A 102 -22.84 34.39 -23.06
N ALA A 103 -23.69 35.29 -22.59
CA ALA A 103 -24.91 35.73 -23.27
C ALA A 103 -24.82 37.26 -23.37
#